data_AF-A0A388K5V5-F1
#
_entry.id   AF-A0A388K5V5-F1
#
_cell.length_a   1.000
_cell.length_b   1.000
_cell.length_c   1.000
_cell.angle_alpha   90.00
_cell.angle_beta   90.00
_cell.angle_gamma   90.00
#
_symmetry.space_group_name_H-M   'P 1'
#
loop_
_entity.id
_entity.type
_entity.pdbx_description
1 polymer ?
#
loop_
_entity_poly.entity_id
_entity_poly.type
_entity_poly.pdbx_seq_one_letter_code
_entity_poly.pdbx_strand_id
1 'polypeptide(L)'
;MGGVRTSGFVPTCYGCGMVGHIRRECPNRPHVGGVNNYSGAMVNVQPAQPLLALPVPPSTRGQVQPTQYQAPRSNNCHPRMGERVDKIEEIVGRLDTRDRWQQEKEEQKNRKREEEEGKATREKERKDLEEAIGAQMETRFKNMYEVYFGKKKEEGSEIDKLKRQVEQLHAASTSQGKTVLWRGTEGEQRQLEDSRRWEGDLLRTLVGLDLWSRGIYCQQRCLETTETTIGVSDEAARLRREMDEFQREAALGRSGLEKRLELLALENEQLRKRTERADQEVLIWKGEALRPGNKRGQVALQGTTTTGGSQGRTRARIVLEPLGGTSSMRELKNQRAKYQATLDEVDILKKIKVDALAEAIKQKERDERLVNMGKVAGTPVSNLRLHLEQVAGKKSEQGIKKSKCKAAPGITSSNMKKVNNRCQFIKEQKKGLGKKNKAQLTEICERMGLTYKKIDITVDEIMERRVNDAFGSFDSARMHLTREKSDQEEVERMKLVKMSQRCMRCNRTVNDSTRMRHYES
;
A
#
# COMPACT_ATOMS: atom_id res chain seq x y z
N MET A 1 10.26 12.88 35.99
CA MET A 1 11.35 12.11 36.61
C MET A 1 11.71 10.93 35.71
N GLY A 2 12.47 11.16 34.63
CA GLY A 2 12.85 10.12 33.66
C GLY A 2 14.35 9.93 33.66
N GLY A 3 14.82 8.86 34.31
CA GLY A 3 16.23 8.53 34.44
C GLY A 3 16.82 8.04 33.11
N VAL A 4 17.71 8.83 32.53
CA VAL A 4 18.53 8.43 31.39
C VAL A 4 19.57 7.44 31.90
N ARG A 5 19.42 6.17 31.53
CA ARG A 5 20.46 5.15 31.71
C ARG A 5 21.58 5.41 30.70
N THR A 6 22.57 6.21 31.06
CA THR A 6 23.82 6.30 30.32
C THR A 6 24.63 5.03 30.62
N SER A 7 24.86 4.24 29.59
CA SER A 7 25.71 3.06 29.61
C SER A 7 27.14 3.43 29.99
N GLY A 8 27.50 3.25 31.26
CA GLY A 8 28.72 2.61 31.80
C GLY A 8 30.13 2.93 31.27
N PHE A 9 30.31 3.85 30.33
CA PHE A 9 31.64 4.23 29.86
C PHE A 9 32.04 5.53 30.55
N VAL A 10 32.81 5.43 31.64
CA VAL A 10 33.38 6.61 32.30
C VAL A 10 34.54 7.09 31.44
N PRO A 11 34.43 8.23 30.75
CA PRO A 11 35.50 8.69 29.87
C PRO A 11 36.77 8.98 30.69
N THR A 12 37.89 8.46 30.21
CA THR A 12 39.23 8.83 30.70
C THR A 12 39.65 10.15 30.09
N CYS A 13 40.26 11.03 30.88
CA CYS A 13 40.81 12.28 30.41
C CYS A 13 41.91 12.03 29.37
N TYR A 14 41.74 12.53 28.14
CA TYR A 14 42.73 12.41 27.07
C TYR A 14 44.09 13.06 27.37
N GLY A 15 44.17 13.92 28.39
CA GLY A 15 45.42 14.58 28.78
C GLY A 15 46.26 13.77 29.78
N CYS A 16 45.62 13.23 30.82
CA CYS A 16 46.32 12.56 31.93
C CYS A 16 45.96 11.08 32.11
N GLY A 17 44.97 10.57 31.37
CA GLY A 17 44.49 9.19 31.45
C GLY A 17 43.57 8.86 32.63
N MET A 18 43.35 9.78 33.58
CA MET A 18 42.50 9.51 34.75
C MET A 18 41.00 9.57 34.39
N VAL A 19 40.21 8.66 34.98
CA VAL A 19 38.74 8.64 34.85
C VAL A 19 38.10 9.78 35.65
N GLY A 20 36.92 10.24 35.23
CA GLY A 20 36.09 11.16 36.01
C GLY A 20 36.15 12.64 35.60
N HIS A 21 36.91 12.99 34.56
CA HIS A 21 36.90 14.33 33.98
C HIS A 21 37.32 14.33 32.50
N ILE A 22 36.93 15.36 31.77
CA ILE A 22 37.36 15.58 30.37
C ILE A 22 38.57 16.52 30.31
N ARG A 23 39.32 16.55 29.19
CA ARG A 23 40.59 17.29 29.04
C ARG A 23 40.54 18.77 29.47
N ARG A 24 39.37 19.41 29.41
CA ARG A 24 39.17 20.82 29.82
C ARG A 24 39.21 21.01 31.35
N GLU A 25 38.87 19.97 32.10
CA GLU A 25 38.79 19.93 33.56
C GLU A 25 39.98 19.18 34.17
N CYS A 26 41.03 18.90 33.38
CA CYS A 26 42.19 18.18 33.87
C CYS A 26 42.95 19.03 34.92
N PRO A 27 43.08 18.56 36.17
CA PRO A 27 43.79 19.30 37.21
C PRO A 27 45.29 19.44 36.89
N ASN A 28 45.84 18.49 36.12
CA ASN A 28 47.22 18.51 35.64
C ASN A 28 47.39 19.23 34.30
N ARG A 29 46.42 20.06 33.87
CA ARG A 29 46.57 20.81 32.64
C ARG A 29 47.76 21.76 32.81
N PRO A 30 48.85 21.62 32.04
CA PRO A 30 49.95 22.57 32.11
C PRO A 30 49.33 23.94 31.83
N HIS A 31 49.47 24.82 32.80
CA HIS A 31 48.97 26.18 32.73
C HIS A 31 49.87 26.91 31.73
N VAL A 32 49.69 26.60 30.45
CA VAL A 32 50.33 27.32 29.35
C VAL A 32 49.74 28.71 29.45
N GLY A 33 50.57 29.65 29.92
CA GLY A 33 50.26 31.05 30.19
C GLY A 33 49.82 31.78 28.93
N GLY A 34 48.60 31.49 28.48
CA GLY A 34 47.88 32.20 27.45
C GLY A 34 46.75 32.97 28.09
N VAL A 35 47.05 34.21 28.43
CA VAL A 35 46.13 35.28 28.82
C VAL A 35 44.93 35.27 27.87
N ASN A 36 43.76 34.88 28.35
CA ASN A 36 42.49 35.25 27.76
C ASN A 36 41.52 35.55 28.90
N ASN A 37 41.54 36.83 29.28
CA ASN A 37 40.60 37.51 30.13
C ASN A 37 39.17 37.29 29.61
N TYR A 38 38.32 36.66 30.42
CA TYR A 38 36.93 37.08 30.58
C TYR A 38 36.50 36.81 32.03
N SER A 39 36.15 37.90 32.70
CA SER A 39 35.29 38.01 33.89
C SER A 39 35.86 37.64 35.27
N GLY A 40 36.35 38.69 35.95
CA GLY A 40 35.67 39.25 37.13
C GLY A 40 35.84 38.53 38.48
N ALA A 41 36.77 38.99 39.30
CA ALA A 41 36.51 39.42 40.68
C ALA A 41 37.80 39.93 41.35
N MET A 42 37.61 41.00 42.13
CA MET A 42 38.52 41.72 43.02
C MET A 42 39.47 40.81 43.82
N VAL A 43 40.74 41.19 43.96
CA VAL A 43 41.36 41.61 45.24
C VAL A 43 42.86 41.91 45.04
N ASN A 44 43.18 43.07 45.58
CA ASN A 44 44.41 43.82 45.80
C ASN A 44 45.65 43.06 46.36
N VAL A 45 46.82 43.70 46.18
CA VAL A 45 48.06 43.72 47.00
C VAL A 45 49.33 42.99 46.49
N GLN A 46 50.24 43.83 45.98
CA GLN A 46 51.72 43.91 46.11
C GLN A 46 52.74 43.19 45.18
N PRO A 47 53.95 43.82 45.03
CA PRO A 47 54.93 43.50 43.99
C PRO A 47 56.24 42.86 44.51
N ALA A 48 57.07 42.49 43.51
CA ALA A 48 58.51 42.23 43.54
C ALA A 48 58.99 40.81 43.91
N GLN A 49 59.68 40.15 42.97
CA GLN A 49 61.15 39.95 42.95
C GLN A 49 61.52 39.06 41.73
N PRO A 50 62.66 39.29 41.05
CA PRO A 50 63.18 38.42 40.00
C PRO A 50 64.19 37.40 40.57
N LEU A 51 64.73 36.55 39.68
CA LEU A 51 65.86 35.60 39.84
C LEU A 51 65.44 34.12 39.97
N LEU A 52 65.83 33.29 38.99
CA LEU A 52 67.04 32.46 39.10
C LEU A 52 67.22 31.60 37.84
N ALA A 53 68.34 31.83 37.15
CA ALA A 53 68.91 30.96 36.14
C ALA A 53 69.67 29.81 36.83
N LEU A 54 69.63 28.61 36.25
CA LEU A 54 70.44 27.45 36.64
C LEU A 54 71.09 26.78 35.41
N PRO A 55 72.19 26.02 35.62
CA PRO A 55 73.38 26.08 34.78
C PRO A 55 73.54 24.93 33.78
N VAL A 56 74.37 25.23 32.79
CA VAL A 56 74.93 24.32 31.77
C VAL A 56 75.95 23.37 32.40
N PRO A 57 75.92 22.05 32.12
CA PRO A 57 77.00 21.13 32.51
C PRO A 57 78.18 21.13 31.51
N PRO A 58 79.41 20.90 31.99
CA PRO A 58 80.64 21.11 31.22
C PRO A 58 81.01 19.96 30.28
N SER A 59 81.62 20.37 29.17
CA SER A 59 82.37 19.55 28.20
C SER A 59 83.34 18.58 28.87
N THR A 60 83.22 17.30 28.52
CA THR A 60 84.30 16.32 28.67
C THR A 60 85.00 16.19 27.32
N ARG A 61 86.25 16.68 27.25
CA ARG A 61 87.19 16.42 26.15
C ARG A 61 87.63 14.95 26.22
N GLY A 62 87.24 14.15 25.24
CA GLY A 62 87.85 12.86 24.93
C GLY A 62 88.38 12.88 23.50
N GLN A 63 89.70 12.87 23.33
CA GLN A 63 90.36 12.57 22.06
C GLN A 63 90.00 11.14 21.64
N VAL A 64 89.37 10.99 20.48
CA VAL A 64 89.25 9.70 19.78
C VAL A 64 89.77 9.91 18.36
N GLN A 65 90.64 8.99 17.95
CA GLN A 65 91.36 8.97 16.69
C GLN A 65 90.44 8.98 15.45
N PRO A 66 90.91 9.47 14.29
CA PRO A 66 90.15 9.44 13.05
C PRO A 66 90.21 8.02 12.46
N THR A 67 89.24 7.18 12.82
CA THR A 67 89.01 5.93 12.08
C THR A 67 88.17 6.29 10.86
N GLN A 68 88.75 6.18 9.67
CA GLN A 68 88.04 6.32 8.39
C GLN A 68 86.98 5.22 8.25
N TYR A 69 85.81 5.45 8.83
CA TYR A 69 84.59 4.79 8.39
C TYR A 69 84.08 5.55 7.16
N GLN A 70 84.18 4.91 6.00
CA GLN A 70 83.33 5.24 4.87
C GLN A 70 81.89 4.94 5.29
N ALA A 71 81.24 5.93 5.91
CA ALA A 71 79.80 5.90 6.11
C ALA A 71 79.18 5.81 4.70
N PRO A 72 78.35 4.80 4.40
CA PRO A 72 77.59 4.81 3.18
C PRO A 72 76.79 6.10 3.20
N ARG A 73 76.90 6.88 2.12
CA ARG A 73 76.10 8.08 1.88
C ARG A 73 74.63 7.66 1.94
N SER A 74 74.05 7.67 3.14
CA SER A 74 72.62 7.57 3.39
C SER A 74 72.02 8.92 2.99
N ASN A 75 72.01 9.15 1.69
CA ASN A 75 71.32 10.26 1.08
C ASN A 75 69.82 9.93 1.13
N ASN A 76 69.07 10.81 1.79
CA ASN A 76 67.60 10.96 1.72
C ASN A 76 66.74 9.96 2.52
N CYS A 77 66.91 9.88 3.84
CA CYS A 77 65.92 9.24 4.74
C CYS A 77 64.75 10.14 5.16
N HIS A 78 64.51 11.27 4.49
CA HIS A 78 63.26 12.00 4.59
C HIS A 78 62.60 12.03 3.21
N PRO A 79 61.45 11.35 3.02
CA PRO A 79 60.64 11.54 1.82
C PRO A 79 60.45 13.04 1.63
N ARG A 80 60.76 13.56 0.45
CA ARG A 80 60.52 14.97 0.14
C ARG A 80 59.07 15.26 0.49
N MET A 81 58.80 16.39 1.14
CA MET A 81 57.45 16.80 1.54
C MET A 81 56.40 16.63 0.42
N GLY A 82 56.80 16.78 -0.85
CA GLY A 82 55.96 16.49 -2.02
C GLY A 82 55.40 15.07 -2.04
N GLU A 83 56.23 14.03 -1.88
CA GLU A 83 55.79 12.63 -1.90
C GLU A 83 54.79 12.29 -0.78
N ARG A 84 54.91 12.96 0.37
CA ARG A 84 53.95 12.81 1.48
C ARG A 84 52.62 13.47 1.15
N VAL A 85 52.62 14.61 0.47
CA VAL A 85 51.41 15.30 0.02
C VAL A 85 50.72 14.48 -1.06
N ASP A 86 51.46 14.00 -2.06
CA ASP A 86 50.92 13.15 -3.14
C ASP A 86 50.23 11.90 -2.58
N LYS A 87 50.84 11.26 -1.58
CA LYS A 87 50.25 10.09 -0.90
C LYS A 87 49.00 10.42 -0.10
N ILE A 88 48.95 11.60 0.54
CA ILE A 88 47.75 12.07 1.24
C ILE A 88 46.65 12.38 0.23
N GLU A 89 46.96 13.05 -0.88
CA GLU A 89 46.01 13.34 -1.96
C GLU A 89 45.43 12.05 -2.56
N GLU A 90 46.25 11.02 -2.77
CA GLU A 90 45.80 9.70 -3.24
C GLU A 90 44.87 9.01 -2.21
N ILE A 91 45.15 9.13 -0.91
CA ILE A 91 44.29 8.59 0.15
C ILE A 91 42.96 9.33 0.20
N VAL A 92 42.98 10.67 0.14
CA VAL A 92 41.76 11.50 0.13
C VAL A 92 40.93 11.21 -1.11
N GLY A 93 41.54 11.12 -2.30
CA GLY A 93 40.85 10.74 -3.52
C GLY A 93 40.17 9.35 -3.42
N ARG A 94 40.84 8.37 -2.80
CA ARG A 94 40.25 7.05 -2.53
C ARG A 94 39.09 7.11 -1.53
N LEU A 95 39.13 8.00 -0.54
CA LEU A 95 38.00 8.20 0.38
C LEU A 95 36.82 8.86 -0.34
N ASP A 96 37.05 9.91 -1.11
CA ASP A 96 36.00 10.62 -1.87
C ASP A 96 35.30 9.71 -2.90
N THR A 97 36.05 8.82 -3.56
CA THR A 97 35.45 7.81 -4.46
C THR A 97 34.58 6.79 -3.72
N ARG A 98 34.97 6.40 -2.50
CA ARG A 98 34.21 5.46 -1.68
C ARG A 98 32.92 6.09 -1.14
N ASP A 99 32.99 7.34 -0.71
CA ASP A 99 31.84 8.08 -0.21
C ASP A 99 30.84 8.35 -1.33
N ARG A 100 31.30 8.75 -2.52
CA ARG A 100 30.43 8.86 -3.71
C ARG A 100 29.77 7.54 -4.08
N TRP A 101 30.52 6.44 -4.07
CA TRP A 101 29.96 5.12 -4.35
C TRP A 101 28.93 4.67 -3.30
N GLN A 102 29.16 4.98 -2.02
CA GLN A 102 28.18 4.71 -0.96
C GLN A 102 26.92 5.56 -1.15
N GLN A 103 27.08 6.83 -1.49
CA GLN A 103 25.97 7.74 -1.76
C GLN A 103 25.14 7.29 -2.97
N GLU A 104 25.78 6.92 -4.09
CA GLU A 104 25.09 6.37 -5.27
C GLU A 104 24.35 5.07 -4.95
N LYS A 105 24.94 4.20 -4.12
CA LYS A 105 24.29 2.96 -3.70
C LYS A 105 23.07 3.21 -2.82
N GLU A 106 23.14 4.19 -1.92
CA GLU A 106 22.03 4.61 -1.09
C GLU A 106 20.93 5.28 -1.92
N GLU A 107 21.30 6.16 -2.85
CA GLU A 107 20.37 6.79 -3.79
C GLU A 107 19.68 5.76 -4.68
N GLN A 108 20.40 4.77 -5.20
CA GLN A 108 19.79 3.65 -5.94
C GLN A 108 18.82 2.85 -5.08
N LYS A 109 19.13 2.65 -3.79
CA LYS A 109 18.23 1.95 -2.87
C LYS A 109 16.97 2.77 -2.59
N ASN A 110 17.11 4.09 -2.41
CA ASN A 110 15.99 4.99 -2.22
C ASN A 110 15.11 5.08 -3.48
N ARG A 111 15.72 5.21 -4.67
CA ARG A 111 14.99 5.20 -5.95
C ARG A 111 14.20 3.90 -6.15
N LYS A 112 14.76 2.74 -5.80
CA LYS A 112 14.03 1.46 -5.86
C LYS A 112 12.85 1.43 -4.89
N ARG A 113 13.03 1.93 -3.67
CA ARG A 113 11.96 2.02 -2.67
C ARG A 113 10.83 2.95 -3.12
N GLU A 114 11.16 4.12 -3.65
CA GLU A 114 10.17 5.06 -4.19
C GLU A 114 9.42 4.47 -5.39
N GLU A 115 10.09 3.73 -6.27
CA GLU A 115 9.45 3.05 -7.39
C GLU A 115 8.50 1.94 -6.92
N GLU A 116 8.88 1.17 -5.90
CA GLU A 116 8.01 0.15 -5.27
C GLU A 116 6.81 0.77 -4.56
N GLU A 117 7.02 1.86 -3.80
CA GLU A 117 5.92 2.61 -3.15
C GLU A 117 4.97 3.19 -4.21
N GLY A 118 5.50 3.73 -5.32
CA GLY A 118 4.70 4.21 -6.45
C GLY A 118 3.94 3.11 -7.20
N LYS A 119 4.45 1.88 -7.23
CA LYS A 119 3.71 0.72 -7.76
C LYS A 119 2.58 0.31 -6.82
N ALA A 120 2.85 0.29 -5.51
CA ALA A 120 1.86 -0.06 -4.50
C ALA A 120 0.69 0.94 -4.45
N THR A 121 0.94 2.24 -4.61
CA THR A 121 -0.13 3.25 -4.69
C THR A 121 -1.01 3.06 -5.92
N ARG A 122 -0.42 2.86 -7.11
CA ARG A 122 -1.18 2.59 -8.35
C ARG A 122 -2.00 1.31 -8.27
N GLU A 123 -1.49 0.26 -7.61
CA GLU A 123 -2.24 -0.98 -7.40
C GLU A 123 -3.41 -0.75 -6.43
N LYS A 124 -3.21 0.03 -5.38
CA LYS A 124 -4.26 0.41 -4.44
C LYS A 124 -5.35 1.24 -5.13
N GLU A 125 -4.99 2.25 -5.91
CA GLU A 125 -5.94 3.07 -6.68
C GLU A 125 -6.77 2.21 -7.66
N ARG A 126 -6.16 1.20 -8.28
CA ARG A 126 -6.89 0.25 -9.13
C ARG A 126 -7.92 -0.56 -8.32
N LYS A 127 -7.54 -1.07 -7.15
CA LYS A 127 -8.46 -1.82 -6.27
C LYS A 127 -9.59 -0.93 -5.77
N ASP A 128 -9.29 0.29 -5.34
CA ASP A 128 -10.28 1.26 -4.87
C ASP A 128 -11.27 1.62 -6.01
N LEU A 129 -10.80 1.72 -7.25
CA LEU A 129 -11.65 1.93 -8.43
C LEU A 129 -12.53 0.71 -8.75
N GLU A 130 -11.97 -0.50 -8.67
CA GLU A 130 -12.74 -1.74 -8.83
C GLU A 130 -13.84 -1.89 -7.77
N GLU A 131 -13.52 -1.58 -6.50
CA GLU A 131 -14.48 -1.57 -5.39
C GLU A 131 -15.56 -0.50 -5.58
N ALA A 132 -15.19 0.71 -6.02
CA ALA A 132 -16.14 1.78 -6.30
C ALA A 132 -17.11 1.41 -7.43
N ILE A 133 -16.61 0.79 -8.50
CA ILE A 133 -17.45 0.27 -9.59
C ILE A 133 -18.38 -0.83 -9.07
N GLY A 134 -17.86 -1.74 -8.24
CA GLY A 134 -18.64 -2.79 -7.57
C GLY A 134 -19.79 -2.24 -6.73
N ALA A 135 -19.50 -1.27 -5.85
CA ALA A 135 -20.49 -0.62 -5.00
C ALA A 135 -21.53 0.18 -5.81
N GLN A 136 -21.11 0.83 -6.89
CA GLN A 136 -22.02 1.54 -7.80
C GLN A 136 -22.97 0.55 -8.50
N MET A 137 -22.46 -0.58 -8.97
CA MET A 137 -23.28 -1.63 -9.57
C MET A 137 -24.26 -2.23 -8.56
N GLU A 138 -23.81 -2.53 -7.34
CA GLU A 138 -24.68 -3.04 -6.28
C GLU A 138 -25.80 -2.05 -5.93
N THR A 139 -25.49 -0.75 -5.86
CA THR A 139 -26.49 0.30 -5.64
C THR A 139 -27.50 0.36 -6.80
N ARG A 140 -27.04 0.29 -8.05
CA ARG A 140 -27.91 0.23 -9.23
C ARG A 140 -28.79 -1.01 -9.21
N PHE A 141 -28.25 -2.17 -8.87
CA PHE A 141 -29.01 -3.40 -8.73
C PHE A 141 -30.06 -3.26 -7.64
N LYS A 142 -29.70 -2.74 -6.46
CA LYS A 142 -30.65 -2.53 -5.37
C LYS A 142 -31.81 -1.61 -5.78
N ASN A 143 -31.50 -0.50 -6.44
CA ASN A 143 -32.53 0.42 -6.97
C ASN A 143 -33.42 -0.28 -8.02
N MET A 144 -32.82 -1.06 -8.93
CA MET A 144 -33.57 -1.83 -9.91
C MET A 144 -34.46 -2.89 -9.24
N TYR A 145 -33.98 -3.58 -8.21
CA TYR A 145 -34.78 -4.51 -7.40
C TYR A 145 -35.94 -3.80 -6.70
N GLU A 146 -35.71 -2.62 -6.13
CA GLU A 146 -36.77 -1.81 -5.49
C GLU A 146 -37.82 -1.33 -6.49
N VAL A 147 -37.45 -1.04 -7.74
CA VAL A 147 -38.39 -0.67 -8.82
C VAL A 147 -39.17 -1.88 -9.31
N TYR A 148 -38.50 -3.01 -9.61
CA TYR A 148 -39.16 -4.20 -10.17
C TYR A 148 -40.04 -4.93 -9.17
N PHE A 149 -39.59 -5.03 -7.92
CA PHE A 149 -40.35 -5.70 -6.85
C PHE A 149 -41.20 -4.74 -6.04
N GLY A 150 -41.07 -3.43 -6.33
CA GLY A 150 -41.86 -2.36 -5.74
C GLY A 150 -41.60 -2.15 -4.25
N LYS A 151 -41.74 -0.90 -3.81
CA LYS A 151 -42.17 -0.64 -2.43
C LYS A 151 -43.59 -1.19 -2.27
N LYS A 152 -43.75 -2.51 -2.06
CA LYS A 152 -45.01 -3.14 -1.65
C LYS A 152 -45.42 -2.76 -0.22
N LYS A 153 -45.19 -1.52 0.19
CA LYS A 153 -45.67 -1.01 1.47
C LYS A 153 -47.18 -0.73 1.45
N GLU A 154 -47.79 -0.53 0.28
CA GLU A 154 -49.25 -0.32 0.17
C GLU A 154 -50.01 -1.51 -0.45
N GLU A 155 -49.47 -2.19 -1.48
CA GLU A 155 -50.13 -3.36 -2.08
C GLU A 155 -50.17 -4.61 -1.18
N GLY A 156 -49.33 -4.67 -0.13
CA GLY A 156 -49.48 -5.69 0.90
C GLY A 156 -50.88 -5.66 1.52
N SER A 157 -51.48 -4.48 1.65
CA SER A 157 -52.83 -4.33 2.20
C SER A 157 -53.94 -4.83 1.27
N GLU A 158 -53.75 -4.74 -0.05
CA GLU A 158 -54.71 -5.24 -1.05
C GLU A 158 -54.59 -6.75 -1.27
N ILE A 159 -53.37 -7.29 -1.30
CA ILE A 159 -53.15 -8.74 -1.33
C ILE A 159 -53.69 -9.37 -0.04
N ASP A 160 -53.52 -8.72 1.11
CA ASP A 160 -54.10 -9.19 2.37
C ASP A 160 -55.64 -9.05 2.40
N LYS A 161 -56.21 -8.01 1.78
CA LYS A 161 -57.67 -7.89 1.60
C LYS A 161 -58.23 -8.96 0.66
N LEU A 162 -57.60 -9.20 -0.48
CA LEU A 162 -57.99 -10.23 -1.45
C LEU A 162 -57.85 -11.62 -0.84
N LYS A 163 -56.80 -11.88 -0.05
CA LYS A 163 -56.69 -13.13 0.72
C LYS A 163 -57.88 -13.32 1.67
N ARG A 164 -58.28 -12.29 2.42
CA ARG A 164 -59.46 -12.35 3.30
C ARG A 164 -60.76 -12.56 2.52
N GLN A 165 -60.94 -11.93 1.36
CA GLN A 165 -62.12 -12.12 0.50
C GLN A 165 -62.19 -13.54 -0.08
N VAL A 166 -61.04 -14.09 -0.51
CA VAL A 166 -60.96 -15.47 -1.00
C VAL A 166 -61.27 -16.46 0.12
N GLU A 167 -60.78 -16.23 1.35
CA GLU A 167 -61.12 -17.04 2.52
C GLU A 167 -62.63 -16.99 2.84
N GLN A 168 -63.25 -15.80 2.80
CA GLN A 168 -64.68 -15.64 3.03
C GLN A 168 -65.53 -16.35 1.96
N LEU A 169 -65.16 -16.25 0.68
CA LEU A 169 -65.84 -16.96 -0.41
C LEU A 169 -65.70 -18.48 -0.30
N HIS A 170 -64.53 -18.95 0.12
CA HIS A 170 -64.30 -20.36 0.39
C HIS A 170 -65.19 -20.85 1.53
N ALA A 171 -65.25 -20.14 2.65
CA ALA A 171 -66.11 -20.48 3.79
C ALA A 171 -67.61 -20.48 3.41
N ALA A 172 -68.07 -19.51 2.61
CA ALA A 172 -69.47 -19.45 2.17
C ALA A 172 -69.84 -20.60 1.20
N SER A 173 -68.94 -20.94 0.27
CA SER A 173 -69.10 -22.10 -0.62
C SER A 173 -69.10 -23.43 0.14
N THR A 174 -68.46 -23.42 1.32
CA THR A 174 -68.32 -24.57 2.21
C THR A 174 -69.61 -24.88 2.97
N SER A 175 -70.36 -23.85 3.35
CA SER A 175 -71.64 -24.00 4.05
C SER A 175 -72.84 -24.39 3.19
N GLN A 176 -72.77 -24.34 1.85
CA GLN A 176 -73.94 -24.55 0.97
C GLN A 176 -73.99 -25.87 0.19
N GLY A 177 -73.02 -26.77 0.34
CA GLY A 177 -73.03 -28.02 -0.43
C GLY A 177 -72.32 -29.18 0.26
N LYS A 178 -72.97 -29.84 1.21
CA LYS A 178 -72.51 -31.13 1.74
C LYS A 178 -73.65 -32.05 2.14
N THR A 179 -74.41 -32.51 1.14
CA THR A 179 -75.31 -33.65 1.32
C THR A 179 -75.53 -34.46 0.03
N VAL A 180 -74.47 -34.86 -0.68
CA VAL A 180 -74.56 -36.05 -1.55
C VAL A 180 -73.26 -36.84 -1.49
N LEU A 181 -73.28 -37.82 -0.60
CA LEU A 181 -72.80 -39.19 -0.76
C LEU A 181 -72.00 -39.47 -2.06
N TRP A 182 -70.68 -39.56 -1.96
CA TRP A 182 -69.86 -40.35 -2.89
C TRP A 182 -69.04 -41.35 -2.09
N ARG A 183 -69.68 -42.49 -1.84
CA ARG A 183 -69.04 -43.76 -1.47
C ARG A 183 -68.64 -44.42 -2.80
N GLY A 184 -67.36 -44.36 -3.14
CA GLY A 184 -66.84 -44.89 -4.40
C GLY A 184 -65.41 -45.40 -4.26
N THR A 185 -65.34 -46.69 -3.92
CA THR A 185 -64.32 -47.69 -4.29
C THR A 185 -62.88 -47.25 -4.58
N GLU A 186 -61.97 -47.75 -3.74
CA GLU A 186 -60.49 -47.61 -3.75
C GLU A 186 -59.77 -48.24 -4.98
N GLY A 187 -60.44 -48.38 -6.13
CA GLY A 187 -59.92 -49.07 -7.32
C GLY A 187 -59.34 -48.16 -8.42
N GLU A 188 -59.70 -46.87 -8.47
CA GLU A 188 -59.39 -46.02 -9.63
C GLU A 188 -58.09 -45.20 -9.52
N GLN A 189 -57.47 -45.18 -8.33
CA GLN A 189 -56.30 -44.33 -8.09
C GLN A 189 -55.00 -44.86 -8.72
N ARG A 190 -54.93 -46.16 -9.06
CA ARG A 190 -53.79 -46.73 -9.81
C ARG A 190 -53.84 -46.45 -11.31
N GLN A 191 -55.03 -46.35 -11.92
CA GLN A 191 -55.12 -46.05 -13.36
C GLN A 191 -54.80 -44.58 -13.68
N LEU A 192 -55.10 -43.66 -12.75
CA LEU A 192 -54.80 -42.24 -12.95
C LEU A 192 -53.30 -41.90 -12.83
N GLU A 193 -52.54 -42.66 -12.04
CA GLU A 193 -51.08 -42.50 -11.95
C GLU A 193 -50.35 -43.06 -13.17
N ASP A 194 -50.81 -44.17 -13.75
CA ASP A 194 -50.25 -44.73 -14.99
C ASP A 194 -50.56 -43.86 -16.22
N SER A 195 -51.74 -43.22 -16.26
CA SER A 195 -52.10 -42.28 -17.33
C SER A 195 -51.24 -41.01 -17.30
N ARG A 196 -50.84 -40.52 -16.10
CA ARG A 196 -49.90 -39.39 -15.96
C ARG A 196 -48.47 -39.75 -16.32
N ARG A 197 -48.11 -41.03 -16.24
CA ARG A 197 -46.78 -41.51 -16.63
C ARG A 197 -46.64 -41.59 -18.15
N TRP A 198 -47.71 -41.97 -18.86
CA TRP A 198 -47.74 -41.99 -20.33
C TRP A 198 -47.79 -40.60 -20.99
N GLU A 199 -48.45 -39.61 -20.39
CA GLU A 199 -48.44 -38.22 -20.90
C GLU A 199 -47.07 -37.53 -20.78
N GLY A 200 -46.28 -37.92 -19.78
CA GLY A 200 -44.93 -37.37 -19.56
C GLY A 200 -43.89 -37.80 -20.61
N ASP A 201 -44.10 -38.95 -21.24
CA ASP A 201 -43.18 -39.51 -22.25
C ASP A 201 -43.59 -39.13 -23.68
N LEU A 202 -44.87 -38.87 -23.95
CA LEU A 202 -45.35 -38.38 -25.25
C LEU A 202 -44.94 -36.91 -25.54
N LEU A 203 -44.89 -36.06 -24.50
CA LEU A 203 -44.49 -34.66 -24.63
C LEU A 203 -42.97 -34.47 -24.78
N ARG A 204 -42.18 -35.48 -24.48
CA ARG A 204 -40.71 -35.41 -24.54
C ARG A 204 -40.16 -35.80 -25.92
N THR A 205 -40.93 -36.50 -26.74
CA THR A 205 -40.49 -37.01 -28.05
C THR A 205 -41.03 -36.21 -29.25
N LEU A 206 -42.13 -35.45 -29.12
CA LEU A 206 -42.75 -34.76 -30.27
C LEU A 206 -42.52 -33.25 -30.40
N VAL A 207 -41.87 -32.58 -29.42
CA VAL A 207 -41.82 -31.09 -29.37
C VAL A 207 -40.39 -30.53 -29.53
N GLY A 208 -39.42 -31.39 -29.86
CA GLY A 208 -38.00 -31.03 -29.85
C GLY A 208 -37.46 -30.27 -31.06
N LEU A 209 -38.20 -30.13 -32.17
CA LEU A 209 -37.59 -29.63 -33.43
C LEU A 209 -38.27 -28.43 -34.10
N ASP A 210 -39.51 -28.05 -33.77
CA ASP A 210 -40.23 -26.99 -34.52
C ASP A 210 -40.43 -25.66 -33.77
N LEU A 211 -40.09 -25.57 -32.48
CA LEU A 211 -40.35 -24.36 -31.67
C LEU A 211 -39.29 -23.26 -31.80
N TRP A 212 -38.12 -23.54 -32.38
CA TRP A 212 -37.10 -22.51 -32.62
C TRP A 212 -37.44 -21.60 -33.80
N SER A 213 -38.21 -22.08 -34.79
CA SER A 213 -38.54 -21.29 -35.99
C SER A 213 -39.76 -20.38 -35.81
N ARG A 214 -40.61 -20.61 -34.79
CA ARG A 214 -41.77 -19.74 -34.46
C ARG A 214 -41.47 -18.67 -33.41
N GLY A 215 -40.32 -18.73 -32.74
CA GLY A 215 -39.91 -17.79 -31.69
C GLY A 215 -39.60 -16.36 -32.16
N ILE A 216 -39.37 -16.15 -33.47
CA ILE A 216 -39.00 -14.83 -34.01
C ILE A 216 -40.23 -13.99 -34.38
N TYR A 217 -41.39 -14.59 -34.67
CA TYR A 217 -42.59 -13.84 -35.06
C TYR A 217 -43.49 -13.39 -33.90
N CYS A 218 -43.32 -13.93 -32.69
CA CYS A 218 -44.15 -13.54 -31.54
C CYS A 218 -43.60 -12.34 -30.75
N GLN A 219 -42.30 -12.05 -30.88
CA GLN A 219 -41.69 -10.91 -30.18
C GLN A 219 -42.07 -9.55 -30.81
N GLN A 220 -42.45 -9.55 -32.09
CA GLN A 220 -42.86 -8.32 -32.78
C GLN A 220 -44.31 -7.93 -32.50
N ARG A 221 -45.16 -8.87 -32.07
CA ARG A 221 -46.59 -8.60 -31.74
C ARG A 221 -46.83 -8.22 -30.28
N CYS A 222 -45.85 -8.44 -29.40
CA CYS A 222 -45.93 -8.03 -28.00
C CYS A 222 -45.48 -6.58 -27.75
N LEU A 223 -44.92 -5.89 -28.76
CA LEU A 223 -44.56 -4.47 -28.64
C LEU A 223 -45.72 -3.51 -28.99
N GLU A 224 -46.74 -3.96 -29.73
CA GLU A 224 -47.86 -3.11 -30.17
C GLU A 224 -49.05 -3.09 -29.18
N THR A 225 -49.06 -3.94 -28.15
CA THR A 225 -50.21 -4.06 -27.22
C THR A 225 -50.01 -3.37 -25.86
N THR A 226 -48.87 -2.70 -25.64
CA THR A 226 -48.61 -1.94 -24.40
C THR A 226 -48.79 -0.41 -24.55
N GLU A 227 -49.23 0.07 -25.72
CA GLU A 227 -49.37 1.52 -25.97
C GLU A 227 -50.65 2.15 -25.40
N THR A 228 -51.62 1.38 -24.88
CA THR A 228 -52.93 1.93 -24.47
C THR A 228 -53.11 2.20 -22.98
N THR A 229 -52.12 1.96 -22.11
CA THR A 229 -52.13 2.51 -20.74
C THR A 229 -51.51 3.91 -20.72
N ILE A 230 -52.31 4.88 -21.16
CA ILE A 230 -51.98 6.30 -21.40
C ILE A 230 -51.49 7.06 -20.14
N GLY A 231 -51.49 6.47 -18.94
CA GLY A 231 -50.97 7.12 -17.71
C GLY A 231 -49.54 6.75 -17.28
N VAL A 232 -49.03 5.57 -17.68
CA VAL A 232 -47.71 5.08 -17.20
C VAL A 232 -46.56 5.53 -18.12
N SER A 233 -46.87 5.85 -19.37
CA SER A 233 -45.89 6.35 -20.36
C SER A 233 -45.32 7.73 -19.97
N ASP A 234 -46.16 8.62 -19.43
CA ASP A 234 -45.76 9.98 -19.07
C ASP A 234 -44.82 10.03 -17.86
N GLU A 235 -45.03 9.16 -16.87
CA GLU A 235 -44.15 9.03 -15.72
C GLU A 235 -42.77 8.51 -16.12
N ALA A 236 -42.75 7.49 -16.99
CA ALA A 236 -41.51 6.95 -17.53
C ALA A 236 -40.77 7.97 -18.43
N ALA A 237 -41.51 8.80 -19.18
CA ALA A 237 -40.94 9.92 -19.94
C ALA A 237 -40.40 11.03 -19.02
N ARG A 238 -41.05 11.32 -17.88
CA ARG A 238 -40.53 12.27 -16.88
C ARG A 238 -39.23 11.77 -16.25
N LEU A 239 -39.20 10.52 -15.78
CA LEU A 239 -37.99 9.93 -15.18
C LEU A 239 -36.82 9.84 -16.18
N ARG A 240 -37.09 9.55 -17.45
CA ARG A 240 -36.05 9.60 -18.51
C ARG A 240 -35.47 11.00 -18.66
N ARG A 241 -36.30 12.05 -18.70
CA ARG A 241 -35.85 13.45 -18.74
C ARG A 241 -35.04 13.84 -17.52
N GLU A 242 -35.47 13.45 -16.32
CA GLU A 242 -34.72 13.69 -15.07
C GLU A 242 -33.36 12.97 -15.09
N MET A 243 -33.30 11.72 -15.58
CA MET A 243 -32.02 11.01 -15.74
C MET A 243 -31.09 11.69 -16.74
N ASP A 244 -31.62 12.16 -17.88
CA ASP A 244 -30.83 12.88 -18.88
C ASP A 244 -30.33 14.24 -18.34
N GLU A 245 -31.12 14.90 -17.49
CA GLU A 245 -30.72 16.12 -16.78
C GLU A 245 -29.56 15.88 -15.82
N PHE A 246 -29.66 14.85 -14.96
CA PHE A 246 -28.56 14.49 -14.07
C PHE A 246 -27.29 14.10 -14.83
N GLN A 247 -27.43 13.41 -15.97
CA GLN A 247 -26.28 13.10 -16.82
C GLN A 247 -25.64 14.35 -17.43
N ARG A 248 -26.45 15.33 -17.87
CA ARG A 248 -25.98 16.63 -18.37
C ARG A 248 -25.26 17.42 -17.28
N GLU A 249 -25.85 17.53 -16.09
CA GLU A 249 -25.23 18.22 -14.96
C GLU A 249 -23.92 17.56 -14.51
N ALA A 250 -23.89 16.23 -14.44
CA ALA A 250 -22.68 15.49 -14.14
C ALA A 250 -21.59 15.68 -15.21
N ALA A 251 -21.97 15.76 -16.49
CA ALA A 251 -21.04 16.05 -17.58
C ALA A 251 -20.47 17.48 -17.49
N LEU A 252 -21.31 18.47 -17.18
CA LEU A 252 -20.87 19.84 -16.96
C LEU A 252 -19.94 19.96 -15.75
N GLY A 253 -20.26 19.32 -14.63
CA GLY A 253 -19.41 19.28 -13.44
C GLY A 253 -18.04 18.64 -13.71
N ARG A 254 -17.99 17.54 -14.49
CA ARG A 254 -16.73 16.92 -14.94
C ARG A 254 -15.91 17.87 -15.80
N SER A 255 -16.53 18.55 -16.77
CA SER A 255 -15.82 19.48 -17.66
C SER A 255 -15.19 20.67 -16.92
N GLY A 256 -15.83 21.15 -15.84
CA GLY A 256 -15.29 22.22 -15.01
C GLY A 256 -14.06 21.78 -14.18
N LEU A 257 -14.12 20.58 -13.61
CA LEU A 257 -12.99 20.00 -12.88
C LEU A 257 -11.81 19.70 -13.83
N GLU A 258 -12.08 19.18 -15.01
CA GLU A 258 -11.07 18.89 -16.03
C GLU A 258 -10.32 20.15 -16.45
N LYS A 259 -11.03 21.25 -16.75
CA LYS A 259 -10.40 22.56 -17.03
C LYS A 259 -9.55 23.07 -15.87
N ARG A 260 -10.00 22.88 -14.62
CA ARG A 260 -9.22 23.28 -13.44
C ARG A 260 -7.94 22.45 -13.28
N LEU A 261 -8.01 21.16 -13.56
CA LEU A 261 -6.84 20.28 -13.56
C LEU A 261 -5.86 20.64 -14.68
N GLU A 262 -6.36 20.99 -15.86
CA GLU A 262 -5.55 21.46 -16.98
C GLU A 262 -4.83 22.78 -16.65
N LEU A 263 -5.52 23.75 -16.04
CA LEU A 263 -4.90 25.00 -15.58
C LEU A 263 -3.81 24.76 -14.52
N LEU A 264 -4.05 23.87 -13.55
CA LEU A 264 -3.05 23.49 -12.55
C LEU A 264 -1.85 22.76 -13.18
N ALA A 265 -2.06 21.97 -14.22
CA ALA A 265 -0.99 21.32 -14.96
C ALA A 265 -0.10 22.34 -15.68
N LEU A 266 -0.71 23.35 -16.32
CA LEU A 266 0.01 24.46 -16.95
C LEU A 266 0.79 25.29 -15.93
N GLU A 267 0.22 25.57 -14.76
CA GLU A 267 0.92 26.29 -13.69
C GLU A 267 2.13 25.49 -13.16
N ASN A 268 1.98 24.19 -12.93
CA ASN A 268 3.08 23.32 -12.53
C ASN A 268 4.21 23.30 -13.57
N GLU A 269 3.86 23.22 -14.86
CA GLU A 269 4.84 23.28 -15.94
C GLU A 269 5.59 24.63 -15.97
N GLN A 270 4.90 25.74 -15.74
CA GLN A 270 5.54 27.06 -15.60
C GLN A 270 6.49 27.12 -14.40
N LEU A 271 6.11 26.55 -13.26
CA LEU A 271 6.97 26.49 -12.07
C LEU A 271 8.24 25.68 -12.35
N ARG A 272 8.12 24.51 -13.00
CA ARG A 272 9.29 23.70 -13.39
C ARG A 272 10.25 24.48 -14.29
N LYS A 273 9.72 25.22 -15.28
CA LYS A 273 10.52 26.09 -16.15
C LYS A 273 11.18 27.26 -15.42
N ARG A 274 10.60 27.75 -14.32
CA ARG A 274 11.23 28.77 -13.47
C ARG A 274 12.35 28.17 -12.65
N THR A 275 12.14 26.99 -12.06
CA THR A 275 13.18 26.26 -11.32
C THR A 275 14.36 25.91 -12.21
N GLU A 276 14.12 25.39 -13.41
CA GLU A 276 15.18 25.05 -14.37
C GLU A 276 16.01 26.27 -14.78
N ARG A 277 15.37 27.43 -15.01
CA ARG A 277 16.08 28.69 -15.29
C ARG A 277 16.92 29.14 -14.10
N ALA A 278 16.39 29.05 -12.88
CA ALA A 278 17.15 29.37 -11.67
C ALA A 278 18.36 28.42 -11.50
N ASP A 279 18.21 27.13 -11.82
CA ASP A 279 19.30 26.15 -11.78
C ASP A 279 20.37 26.47 -12.84
N GLN A 280 19.95 26.85 -14.06
CA GLN A 280 20.87 27.31 -15.10
C GLN A 280 21.62 28.57 -14.68
N GLU A 281 20.95 29.54 -14.06
CA GLU A 281 21.57 30.74 -13.51
C GLU A 281 22.59 30.37 -12.43
N VAL A 282 22.27 29.47 -11.49
CA VAL A 282 23.19 28.99 -10.47
C VAL A 282 24.42 28.33 -11.09
N LEU A 283 24.25 27.55 -12.16
CA LEU A 283 25.37 26.94 -12.89
C LEU A 283 26.25 27.99 -13.57
N ILE A 284 25.65 29.02 -14.18
CA ILE A 284 26.38 30.16 -14.76
C ILE A 284 27.19 30.89 -13.68
N TRP A 285 26.55 31.25 -12.56
CA TRP A 285 27.21 31.91 -11.43
C TRP A 285 28.36 31.07 -10.86
N LYS A 286 28.18 29.75 -10.77
CA LYS A 286 29.22 28.82 -10.35
C LYS A 286 30.39 28.80 -11.34
N GLY A 287 30.12 28.82 -12.64
CA GLY A 287 31.14 28.93 -13.68
C GLY A 287 31.91 30.26 -13.62
N GLU A 288 31.19 31.37 -13.45
CA GLU A 288 31.76 32.72 -13.33
C GLU A 288 32.65 32.86 -12.07
N ALA A 289 32.22 32.26 -10.96
CA ALA A 289 32.96 32.24 -9.70
C ALA A 289 34.26 31.41 -9.80
N LEU A 290 34.27 30.36 -10.63
CA LEU A 290 35.42 29.49 -10.83
C LEU A 290 36.35 29.94 -11.98
N ARG A 291 35.99 30.99 -12.72
CA ARG A 291 36.74 31.43 -13.90
C ARG A 291 38.15 31.92 -13.51
N PRO A 292 39.23 31.31 -14.05
CA PRO A 292 40.61 31.75 -13.80
C PRO A 292 40.79 33.18 -14.31
N GLY A 293 40.95 34.14 -13.40
CA GLY A 293 40.98 35.58 -13.72
C GLY A 293 39.99 36.43 -12.94
N ASN A 294 39.00 35.81 -12.27
CA ASN A 294 38.15 36.51 -11.32
C ASN A 294 38.91 36.79 -10.01
N LYS A 295 39.77 37.82 -10.02
CA LYS A 295 40.66 38.22 -8.91
C LYS A 295 39.94 38.89 -7.73
N ARG A 296 38.65 38.64 -7.48
CA ARG A 296 37.98 39.12 -6.25
C ARG A 296 38.30 38.30 -5.00
N GLY A 297 39.09 37.22 -5.12
CA GLY A 297 39.35 36.27 -4.02
C GLY A 297 40.81 36.04 -3.62
N GLN A 298 41.82 36.67 -4.24
CA GLN A 298 43.19 36.59 -3.71
C GLN A 298 43.48 37.78 -2.81
N VAL A 299 42.97 37.71 -1.57
CA VAL A 299 43.66 38.35 -0.44
C VAL A 299 44.96 37.59 -0.28
N ALA A 300 46.02 38.09 -0.92
CA ALA A 300 47.36 37.62 -0.68
C ALA A 300 47.68 37.86 0.80
N LEU A 301 47.57 36.81 1.61
CA LEU A 301 48.25 36.70 2.89
C LEU A 301 49.76 36.56 2.61
N GLN A 302 50.38 37.59 2.03
CA GLN A 302 51.83 37.69 2.02
C GLN A 302 52.23 38.07 3.44
N GLY A 303 52.87 37.11 4.10
CA GLY A 303 53.48 37.28 5.41
C GLY A 303 54.37 38.52 5.41
N THR A 304 54.15 39.35 6.42
CA THR A 304 55.06 40.41 6.81
C THR A 304 56.37 39.80 7.25
N THR A 305 57.30 39.60 6.32
CA THR A 305 58.73 39.63 6.65
C THR A 305 59.18 41.08 6.63
N THR A 306 59.28 41.63 7.83
CA THR A 306 60.15 42.76 8.18
C THR A 306 61.51 42.62 7.50
N THR A 307 61.86 43.53 6.59
CA THR A 307 63.23 44.05 6.44
C THR A 307 63.13 45.45 5.81
N GLY A 308 63.77 46.41 6.47
CA GLY A 308 63.65 47.85 6.23
C GLY A 308 64.23 48.34 4.90
N GLY A 309 63.89 49.57 4.57
CA GLY A 309 64.45 50.29 3.43
C GLY A 309 63.63 51.53 3.09
N SER A 310 64.06 52.67 3.62
CA SER A 310 63.61 54.02 3.33
C SER A 310 63.50 54.35 1.82
N GLN A 311 62.43 55.01 1.39
CA GLN A 311 62.43 56.44 1.00
C GLN A 311 61.15 56.86 0.26
N GLY A 312 60.49 57.89 0.80
CA GLY A 312 59.93 59.04 0.09
C GLY A 312 59.02 58.82 -1.11
N ARG A 313 57.70 58.69 -0.86
CA ARG A 313 56.72 59.33 -1.76
C ARG A 313 55.44 59.68 -1.03
N THR A 314 55.20 60.98 -0.95
CA THR A 314 54.00 61.63 -0.40
C THR A 314 52.78 61.17 -1.19
N ARG A 315 52.01 60.21 -0.65
CA ARG A 315 50.64 59.93 -1.10
C ARG A 315 49.67 60.30 0.00
N ALA A 316 48.61 60.99 -0.40
CA ALA A 316 47.57 61.54 0.44
C ALA A 316 47.08 60.51 1.46
N ARG A 317 47.01 60.96 2.72
CA ARG A 317 46.47 60.24 3.86
C ARG A 317 44.95 60.08 3.64
N ILE A 318 44.55 59.08 2.86
CA ILE A 318 43.21 58.52 2.93
C ILE A 318 43.17 57.76 4.25
N VAL A 319 42.36 58.26 5.19
CA VAL A 319 41.95 57.54 6.38
C VAL A 319 41.25 56.27 5.90
N LEU A 320 42.00 55.17 5.86
CA LEU A 320 41.42 53.83 5.75
C LEU A 320 40.65 53.59 7.05
N GLU A 321 39.34 53.84 7.00
CA GLU A 321 38.43 53.18 7.92
C GLU A 321 38.72 51.68 7.88
N PRO A 322 38.83 51.01 9.04
CA PRO A 322 38.88 49.56 9.11
C PRO A 322 37.55 49.00 8.59
N LEU A 323 37.42 48.82 7.28
CA LEU A 323 36.29 48.14 6.67
C LEU A 323 36.27 46.70 7.23
N GLY A 324 35.31 46.46 8.13
CA GLY A 324 35.14 45.24 8.90
C GLY A 324 34.78 44.02 8.04
N GLY A 325 35.77 43.48 7.34
CA GLY A 325 35.66 42.27 6.50
C GLY A 325 35.38 40.97 7.25
N THR A 326 35.32 40.98 8.59
CA THR A 326 34.93 39.81 9.40
C THR A 326 33.42 39.64 9.51
N SER A 327 32.63 40.69 9.23
CA SER A 327 31.16 40.62 9.34
C SER A 327 30.54 39.71 8.27
N SER A 328 31.04 39.77 7.03
CA SER A 328 30.49 39.00 5.89
C SER A 328 30.61 37.47 6.06
N MET A 329 31.70 36.97 6.62
CA MET A 329 31.86 35.54 6.88
C MET A 329 30.97 35.03 8.01
N ARG A 330 30.70 35.88 9.01
CA ARG A 330 29.75 35.56 10.09
C ARG A 330 28.31 35.57 9.55
N GLU A 331 27.97 36.51 8.67
CA GLU A 331 26.69 36.58 7.95
C GLU A 331 26.42 35.30 7.14
N LEU A 332 27.39 34.85 6.33
CA LEU A 332 27.26 33.63 5.53
C LEU A 332 27.12 32.36 6.38
N LYS A 333 27.84 32.27 7.50
CA LYS A 333 27.67 31.17 8.46
C LYS A 333 26.27 31.19 9.10
N ASN A 334 25.78 32.38 9.45
CA ASN A 334 24.43 32.54 9.97
C ASN A 334 23.36 32.17 8.93
N GLN A 335 23.54 32.54 7.66
CA GLN A 335 22.62 32.15 6.58
C GLN A 335 22.63 30.64 6.34
N ARG A 336 23.82 30.01 6.33
CA ARG A 336 23.92 28.54 6.23
C ARG A 336 23.25 27.84 7.41
N ALA A 337 23.44 28.35 8.63
CA ALA A 337 22.79 27.81 9.81
C ALA A 337 21.25 27.94 9.74
N LYS A 338 20.73 29.07 9.23
CA LYS A 338 19.29 29.24 8.99
C LYS A 338 18.76 28.24 7.96
N TYR A 339 19.45 28.09 6.83
CA TYR A 339 19.06 27.13 5.80
C TYR A 339 19.09 25.69 6.33
N GLN A 340 20.12 25.33 7.09
CA GLN A 340 20.20 24.01 7.72
C GLN A 340 19.03 23.79 8.70
N ALA A 341 18.71 24.78 9.54
CA ALA A 341 17.57 24.71 10.44
C ALA A 341 16.24 24.51 9.70
N THR A 342 16.05 25.15 8.54
CA THR A 342 14.85 24.94 7.72
C THR A 342 14.78 23.54 7.11
N LEU A 343 15.91 22.94 6.73
CA LEU A 343 15.94 21.56 6.25
C LEU A 343 15.61 20.58 7.38
N ASP A 344 16.19 20.78 8.56
CA ASP A 344 15.93 19.97 9.74
C ASP A 344 14.44 20.05 10.15
N GLU A 345 13.83 21.24 10.06
CA GLU A 345 12.39 21.45 10.30
C GLU A 345 11.52 20.69 9.29
N VAL A 346 11.86 20.74 8.00
CA VAL A 346 11.16 19.98 6.94
C VAL A 346 11.24 18.48 7.20
N ASP A 347 12.39 17.96 7.64
CA ASP A 347 12.54 16.54 7.94
C ASP A 347 11.79 16.13 9.21
N ILE A 348 11.72 17.00 10.23
CA ILE A 348 10.83 16.81 11.38
C ILE A 348 9.36 16.77 10.94
N LEU A 349 8.92 17.68 10.07
CA LEU A 349 7.54 17.70 9.56
C LEU A 349 7.20 16.46 8.73
N LYS A 350 8.14 15.98 7.89
CA LYS A 350 7.98 14.71 7.17
C LYS A 350 7.81 13.55 8.13
N LYS A 351 8.62 13.50 9.20
CA LYS A 351 8.52 12.46 10.23
C LYS A 351 7.17 12.50 10.95
N ILE A 352 6.72 13.69 11.37
CA ILE A 352 5.40 13.89 11.98
C ILE A 352 4.29 13.41 11.04
N LYS A 353 4.38 13.70 9.74
CA LYS A 353 3.39 13.27 8.75
C LYS A 353 3.35 11.74 8.60
N VAL A 354 4.52 11.08 8.59
CA VAL A 354 4.59 9.61 8.55
C VAL A 354 3.99 8.99 9.82
N ASP A 355 4.32 9.53 10.99
CA ASP A 355 3.79 9.06 12.27
C ASP A 355 2.26 9.26 12.36
N ALA A 356 1.75 10.40 11.89
CA ALA A 356 0.31 10.69 11.83
C ALA A 356 -0.44 9.74 10.88
N LEU A 357 0.15 9.43 9.71
CA LEU A 357 -0.42 8.44 8.79
C LEU A 357 -0.41 7.02 9.40
N ALA A 358 0.66 6.66 10.11
CA ALA A 358 0.73 5.37 10.80
C ALA A 358 -0.33 5.24 11.91
N GLU A 359 -0.56 6.29 12.70
CA GLU A 359 -1.63 6.30 13.70
C GLU A 359 -3.03 6.30 13.08
N ALA A 360 -3.24 7.00 11.95
CA ALA A 360 -4.50 6.94 11.22
C ALA A 360 -4.80 5.52 10.70
N ILE A 361 -3.79 4.79 10.22
CA ILE A 361 -3.93 3.38 9.82
C ILE A 361 -4.30 2.51 11.02
N LYS A 362 -3.58 2.64 12.15
CA LYS A 362 -3.91 1.89 13.38
C LYS A 362 -5.32 2.19 13.87
N GLN A 363 -5.77 3.44 13.76
CA GLN A 363 -7.11 3.83 14.15
C GLN A 363 -8.15 3.16 13.26
N LYS A 364 -7.94 3.17 11.93
CA LYS A 364 -8.82 2.47 10.98
C LYS A 364 -8.90 0.96 11.29
N GLU A 365 -7.78 0.33 11.65
CA GLU A 365 -7.78 -1.09 12.06
C GLU A 365 -8.55 -1.32 13.37
N ARG A 366 -8.48 -0.41 14.34
CA ARG A 366 -9.28 -0.48 15.58
C ARG A 366 -10.77 -0.34 15.29
N ASP A 367 -11.14 0.61 14.45
CA ASP A 367 -12.54 0.84 14.06
C ASP A 367 -13.09 -0.37 13.30
N GLU A 368 -12.31 -0.96 12.39
CA GLU A 368 -12.69 -2.19 11.67
C GLU A 368 -12.87 -3.39 12.63
N ARG A 369 -12.01 -3.51 13.65
CA ARG A 369 -12.17 -4.52 14.70
C ARG A 369 -13.47 -4.33 15.49
N LEU A 370 -13.82 -3.08 15.84
CA LEU A 370 -15.07 -2.78 16.55
C LEU A 370 -16.31 -3.09 15.68
N VAL A 371 -16.28 -2.76 14.39
CA VAL A 371 -17.34 -3.10 13.44
C VAL A 371 -17.48 -4.64 13.31
N ASN A 372 -16.36 -5.37 13.25
CA ASN A 372 -16.37 -6.82 13.18
C ASN A 372 -16.87 -7.47 14.49
N MET A 373 -16.52 -6.93 15.66
CA MET A 373 -17.08 -7.39 16.94
C MET A 373 -18.59 -7.14 17.04
N GLY A 374 -19.08 -6.01 16.52
CA GLY A 374 -20.51 -5.70 16.45
C GLY A 374 -21.32 -6.70 15.60
N LYS A 375 -20.71 -7.32 14.59
CA LYS A 375 -21.34 -8.39 13.78
C LYS A 375 -21.38 -9.74 14.48
N VAL A 376 -20.47 -10.00 15.41
CA VAL A 376 -20.40 -11.28 16.16
C VAL A 376 -21.25 -11.22 17.44
N ALA A 377 -21.44 -10.03 18.01
CA ALA A 377 -22.42 -9.78 19.06
C ALA A 377 -23.82 -9.54 18.50
N GLY A 378 -24.28 -10.45 17.62
CA GLY A 378 -25.72 -10.69 17.55
C GLY A 378 -26.14 -11.06 18.96
N THR A 379 -26.93 -10.20 19.61
CA THR A 379 -27.57 -10.50 20.88
C THR A 379 -28.07 -11.95 20.81
N PRO A 380 -27.82 -12.77 21.84
CA PRO A 380 -28.40 -14.10 21.90
C PRO A 380 -29.91 -13.89 21.94
N VAL A 381 -30.54 -13.86 20.76
CA VAL A 381 -31.98 -13.91 20.60
C VAL A 381 -32.32 -15.23 21.24
N SER A 382 -32.85 -15.12 22.45
CA SER A 382 -33.26 -16.23 23.31
C SER A 382 -33.84 -17.36 22.46
N ASN A 383 -33.46 -18.59 22.80
CA ASN A 383 -33.87 -19.85 22.16
C ASN A 383 -35.39 -20.04 22.01
N LEU A 384 -36.23 -19.07 22.40
CA LEU A 384 -37.67 -19.04 22.23
C LEU A 384 -38.10 -19.14 20.76
N ARG A 385 -37.38 -18.50 19.82
CA ARG A 385 -37.73 -18.57 18.38
C ARG A 385 -37.50 -19.97 17.80
N LEU A 386 -36.39 -20.60 18.20
CA LEU A 386 -36.04 -21.98 17.82
C LEU A 386 -36.94 -23.01 18.52
N HIS A 387 -37.38 -22.72 19.76
CA HIS A 387 -38.34 -23.57 20.47
C HIS A 387 -39.75 -23.49 19.88
N LEU A 388 -40.22 -22.32 19.44
CA LEU A 388 -41.52 -22.19 18.77
C LEU A 388 -41.56 -22.90 17.41
N GLU A 389 -40.46 -22.88 16.66
CA GLU A 389 -40.32 -23.69 15.42
C GLU A 389 -40.24 -25.20 15.70
N GLN A 390 -39.62 -25.63 16.81
CA GLN A 390 -39.59 -27.04 17.20
C GLN A 390 -40.91 -27.58 17.75
N VAL A 391 -41.74 -26.74 18.38
CA VAL A 391 -43.06 -27.14 18.90
C VAL A 391 -44.08 -27.20 17.75
N ALA A 392 -43.94 -26.38 16.72
CA ALA A 392 -44.79 -26.44 15.52
C ALA A 392 -44.52 -27.66 14.62
N GLY A 393 -43.32 -28.26 14.70
CA GLY A 393 -42.86 -29.32 13.79
C GLY A 393 -42.98 -30.77 14.29
N LYS A 394 -43.53 -31.05 15.48
CA LYS A 394 -43.56 -32.41 16.04
C LYS A 394 -44.98 -32.92 16.30
N LYS A 395 -45.65 -33.38 15.23
CA LYS A 395 -46.67 -34.44 15.31
C LYS A 395 -46.31 -35.52 14.29
N SER A 396 -46.36 -36.77 14.75
CA SER A 396 -45.97 -38.04 14.09
C SER A 396 -44.45 -38.16 13.83
N GLU A 397 -43.76 -39.27 14.07
CA GLU A 397 -44.17 -40.63 14.39
C GLU A 397 -42.98 -41.36 15.02
N GLN A 398 -43.30 -42.31 15.88
CA GLN A 398 -42.36 -43.22 16.55
C GLN A 398 -41.75 -44.21 15.56
N GLY A 399 -40.48 -44.60 15.74
CA GLY A 399 -40.05 -45.92 15.30
C GLY A 399 -38.56 -46.14 14.99
N ILE A 400 -37.85 -46.74 15.94
CA ILE A 400 -36.81 -47.77 15.75
C ILE A 400 -35.40 -47.34 15.24
N LYS A 401 -34.55 -47.04 16.24
CA LYS A 401 -33.24 -47.65 16.58
C LYS A 401 -32.15 -47.92 15.50
N LYS A 402 -30.99 -47.32 15.82
CA LYS A 402 -29.58 -47.84 15.76
C LYS A 402 -28.82 -47.82 14.41
N SER A 403 -27.94 -46.83 14.24
CA SER A 403 -26.51 -46.90 14.63
C SER A 403 -25.54 -46.16 13.67
N LYS A 404 -24.57 -45.49 14.30
CA LYS A 404 -23.18 -45.26 13.89
C LYS A 404 -22.84 -44.20 12.81
N CYS A 405 -22.49 -43.02 13.33
CA CYS A 405 -21.38 -42.12 12.95
C CYS A 405 -21.19 -41.75 11.46
N LYS A 406 -21.61 -40.53 11.11
CA LYS A 406 -21.00 -39.72 10.04
C LYS A 406 -20.32 -38.50 10.66
N ALA A 407 -19.00 -38.50 10.63
CA ALA A 407 -18.21 -37.28 10.78
C ALA A 407 -18.32 -36.47 9.47
N ALA A 408 -18.73 -35.21 9.56
CA ALA A 408 -18.66 -34.25 8.46
C ALA A 408 -17.36 -33.44 8.61
N PRO A 409 -16.47 -33.43 7.60
CA PRO A 409 -15.26 -32.61 7.65
C PRO A 409 -15.61 -31.16 7.29
N GLY A 410 -15.13 -30.23 8.13
CA GLY A 410 -15.20 -28.80 7.87
C GLY A 410 -14.45 -28.44 6.61
N ILE A 411 -15.14 -27.82 5.66
CA ILE A 411 -14.59 -27.27 4.43
C ILE A 411 -13.79 -26.01 4.79
N THR A 412 -12.55 -26.19 5.23
CA THR A 412 -11.57 -25.10 5.21
C THR A 412 -10.98 -25.01 3.81
N SER A 413 -11.24 -23.88 3.15
CA SER A 413 -10.79 -23.52 1.80
C SER A 413 -9.38 -24.02 1.46
N SER A 414 -9.31 -25.07 0.63
CA SER A 414 -8.06 -25.74 0.22
C SER A 414 -7.16 -24.85 -0.66
N ASN A 415 -7.70 -23.74 -1.17
CA ASN A 415 -7.00 -22.84 -2.09
C ASN A 415 -5.95 -21.97 -1.39
N MET A 416 -6.15 -21.55 -0.12
CA MET A 416 -5.13 -20.73 0.56
C MET A 416 -3.86 -21.51 0.90
N LYS A 417 -3.96 -22.81 1.19
CA LYS A 417 -2.79 -23.68 1.42
C LYS A 417 -2.00 -23.91 0.13
N LYS A 418 -2.67 -24.03 -1.03
CA LYS A 418 -2.02 -24.17 -2.35
C LYS A 418 -1.22 -22.92 -2.75
N VAL A 419 -1.75 -21.72 -2.51
CA VAL A 419 -1.06 -20.46 -2.84
C VAL A 419 0.22 -20.30 -2.03
N ASN A 420 0.20 -20.64 -0.73
CA ASN A 420 1.40 -20.55 0.12
C ASN A 420 2.50 -21.53 -0.34
N ASN A 421 2.12 -22.75 -0.73
CA ASN A 421 3.06 -23.76 -1.24
C ASN A 421 3.71 -23.34 -2.57
N ARG A 422 2.98 -22.63 -3.45
CA ARG A 422 3.52 -22.13 -4.72
C ARG A 422 4.60 -21.07 -4.51
N CYS A 423 4.36 -20.12 -3.60
CA CYS A 423 5.34 -19.07 -3.29
C CYS A 423 6.63 -19.66 -2.67
N GLN A 424 6.49 -20.66 -1.80
CA GLN A 424 7.66 -21.33 -1.22
C GLN A 424 8.43 -22.11 -2.28
N PHE A 425 7.73 -22.84 -3.15
CA PHE A 425 8.35 -23.56 -4.27
C PHE A 425 9.14 -22.63 -5.20
N ILE A 426 8.57 -21.47 -5.55
CA ILE A 426 9.27 -20.47 -6.38
C ILE A 426 10.56 -20.00 -5.70
N LYS A 427 10.52 -19.69 -4.39
CA LYS A 427 11.70 -19.25 -3.65
C LYS A 427 12.81 -20.31 -3.61
N GLU A 428 12.45 -21.56 -3.39
CA GLU A 428 13.40 -22.68 -3.35
C GLU A 428 14.01 -22.95 -4.72
N GLN A 429 13.20 -22.95 -5.79
CA GLN A 429 13.68 -23.11 -7.16
C GLN A 429 14.59 -21.96 -7.60
N LYS A 430 14.23 -20.70 -7.29
CA LYS A 430 15.07 -19.52 -7.61
C LYS A 430 16.42 -19.60 -6.92
N LYS A 431 16.45 -19.99 -5.64
CA LYS A 431 17.68 -20.16 -4.86
C LYS A 431 18.57 -21.29 -5.41
N GLY A 432 17.97 -22.36 -5.92
CA GLY A 432 18.70 -23.46 -6.57
C GLY A 432 19.30 -23.06 -7.91
N LEU A 433 18.55 -22.33 -8.74
CA LEU A 433 18.99 -21.89 -10.07
C LEU A 433 20.02 -20.76 -10.00
N GLY A 434 19.91 -19.83 -9.04
CA GLY A 434 20.86 -18.74 -8.87
C GLY A 434 22.28 -19.18 -8.46
N LYS A 435 22.45 -20.44 -8.01
CA LYS A 435 23.76 -21.03 -7.71
C LYS A 435 24.40 -21.75 -8.91
N LYS A 436 23.68 -21.87 -10.04
CA LYS A 436 24.15 -22.59 -11.21
C LYS A 436 24.93 -21.67 -12.13
N ASN A 437 26.01 -22.19 -12.69
CA ASN A 437 26.81 -21.46 -13.67
C ASN A 437 26.13 -21.48 -15.05
N LYS A 438 26.57 -20.59 -15.96
CA LYS A 438 26.03 -20.46 -17.32
C LYS A 438 25.88 -21.81 -18.04
N ALA A 439 26.91 -22.65 -18.05
CA ALA A 439 26.89 -23.96 -18.71
C ALA A 439 25.77 -24.88 -18.16
N GLN A 440 25.57 -24.89 -16.85
CA GLN A 440 24.52 -25.69 -16.20
C GLN A 440 23.11 -25.14 -16.48
N LEU A 441 22.97 -23.82 -16.64
CA LEU A 441 21.71 -23.22 -17.06
C LEU A 441 21.40 -23.54 -18.53
N THR A 442 22.40 -23.50 -19.41
CA THR A 442 22.26 -23.88 -20.82
C THR A 442 21.80 -25.33 -20.98
N GLU A 443 22.36 -26.27 -20.22
CA GLU A 443 21.93 -27.68 -20.24
C GLU A 443 20.46 -27.86 -19.79
N ILE A 444 20.02 -27.09 -18.79
CA ILE A 444 18.62 -27.11 -18.34
C ILE A 444 17.70 -26.51 -19.42
N CYS A 445 18.14 -25.43 -20.08
CA CYS A 445 17.41 -24.84 -21.19
C CYS A 445 17.22 -25.83 -22.34
N GLU A 446 18.28 -26.51 -22.76
CA GLU A 446 18.22 -27.53 -23.82
C GLU A 446 17.25 -28.66 -23.47
N ARG A 447 17.31 -29.14 -22.22
CA ARG A 447 16.39 -30.18 -21.73
C ARG A 447 14.93 -29.75 -21.72
N MET A 448 14.67 -28.46 -21.50
CA MET A 448 13.32 -27.89 -21.43
C MET A 448 12.86 -27.26 -22.76
N GLY A 449 13.69 -27.32 -23.80
CA GLY A 449 13.41 -26.68 -25.10
C GLY A 449 13.37 -25.15 -25.05
N LEU A 450 14.09 -24.53 -24.11
CA LEU A 450 14.19 -23.07 -23.97
C LEU A 450 15.48 -22.55 -24.62
N THR A 451 15.45 -21.33 -25.17
CA THR A 451 16.65 -20.67 -25.69
C THR A 451 17.36 -19.90 -24.58
N TYR A 452 18.66 -20.11 -24.42
CA TYR A 452 19.43 -19.41 -23.39
C TYR A 452 19.53 -17.90 -23.71
N LYS A 453 19.20 -17.04 -22.75
CA LYS A 453 19.23 -15.56 -22.87
C LYS A 453 20.19 -14.96 -21.84
N LYS A 454 19.83 -13.83 -21.21
CA LYS A 454 20.52 -13.34 -20.01
C LYS A 454 20.23 -14.27 -18.84
N ILE A 455 21.16 -14.41 -17.90
CA ILE A 455 21.06 -15.35 -16.76
C ILE A 455 19.74 -15.16 -16.01
N ASP A 456 19.38 -13.92 -15.64
CA ASP A 456 18.17 -13.64 -14.88
C ASP A 456 16.89 -14.03 -15.63
N ILE A 457 16.81 -13.68 -16.92
CA ILE A 457 15.67 -14.00 -17.79
C ILE A 457 15.53 -15.52 -17.93
N THR A 458 16.66 -16.21 -18.12
CA THR A 458 16.70 -17.65 -18.30
C THR A 458 16.27 -18.38 -17.02
N VAL A 459 16.68 -17.89 -15.85
CA VAL A 459 16.26 -18.41 -14.55
C VAL A 459 14.76 -18.24 -14.36
N ASP A 460 14.20 -17.08 -14.70
CA ASP A 460 12.76 -16.82 -14.56
C ASP A 460 11.93 -17.68 -15.55
N GLU A 461 12.36 -17.87 -16.80
CA GLU A 461 11.70 -18.75 -17.78
C GLU A 461 11.72 -20.23 -17.34
N ILE A 462 12.86 -20.72 -16.82
CA ILE A 462 12.96 -22.08 -16.25
C ILE A 462 12.01 -22.22 -15.04
N MET A 463 11.95 -21.21 -14.17
CA MET A 463 11.05 -21.24 -13.01
C MET A 463 9.59 -21.27 -13.42
N GLU A 464 9.17 -20.40 -14.35
CA GLU A 464 7.80 -20.34 -14.81
C GLU A 464 7.36 -21.70 -15.39
N ARG A 465 8.23 -22.34 -16.19
CA ARG A 465 7.94 -23.66 -16.73
C ARG A 465 7.83 -24.73 -15.64
N ARG A 466 8.76 -24.77 -14.68
CA ARG A 466 8.68 -25.71 -13.53
C ARG A 466 7.46 -25.49 -12.65
N VAL A 467 7.05 -24.25 -12.45
CA VAL A 467 5.85 -23.90 -11.69
C VAL A 467 4.61 -24.36 -12.44
N ASN A 468 4.57 -24.17 -13.76
CA ASN A 468 3.47 -24.64 -14.59
C ASN A 468 3.40 -26.17 -14.63
N ASP A 469 4.54 -26.88 -14.64
CA ASP A 469 4.56 -28.34 -14.57
C ASP A 469 4.10 -28.87 -13.20
N ALA A 470 4.47 -28.19 -12.10
CA ALA A 470 4.13 -28.62 -10.74
C ALA A 470 2.71 -28.23 -10.29
N PHE A 471 2.21 -27.08 -10.73
CA PHE A 471 0.93 -26.51 -10.26
C PHE A 471 -0.11 -26.33 -11.38
N GLY A 472 0.24 -26.65 -12.62
CA GLY A 472 -0.57 -26.37 -13.80
C GLY A 472 -0.38 -24.93 -14.30
N SER A 473 -0.66 -24.71 -15.58
CA SER A 473 -0.73 -23.35 -16.14
C SER A 473 -1.86 -22.59 -15.45
N PHE A 474 -1.54 -21.36 -15.01
CA PHE A 474 -2.52 -20.49 -14.36
C PHE A 474 -3.72 -20.19 -15.27
N ASP A 475 -3.48 -20.13 -16.58
CA ASP A 475 -4.53 -19.89 -17.57
C ASP A 475 -5.46 -21.09 -17.73
N SER A 476 -4.93 -22.31 -17.63
CA SER A 476 -5.75 -23.52 -17.65
C SER A 476 -6.62 -23.61 -16.39
N ALA A 477 -6.07 -23.30 -15.21
CA ALA A 477 -6.84 -23.23 -13.97
C ALA A 477 -7.92 -22.14 -14.02
N ARG A 478 -7.62 -20.98 -14.62
CA ARG A 478 -8.58 -19.89 -14.81
C ARG A 478 -9.73 -20.30 -15.74
N MET A 479 -9.43 -21.00 -16.83
CA MET A 479 -10.44 -21.50 -17.77
C MET A 479 -11.34 -22.58 -17.15
N HIS A 480 -10.78 -23.47 -16.34
CA HIS A 480 -11.57 -24.44 -15.58
C HIS A 480 -12.48 -23.77 -14.55
N LEU A 481 -11.99 -22.75 -13.82
CA LEU A 481 -12.81 -21.99 -12.87
C LEU A 481 -13.93 -21.21 -13.54
N THR A 482 -13.71 -20.64 -14.74
CA THR A 482 -14.78 -19.96 -15.48
C THR A 482 -15.86 -20.93 -15.96
N ARG A 483 -15.47 -22.15 -16.35
CA ARG A 483 -16.41 -23.20 -16.75
C ARG A 483 -17.20 -23.74 -15.56
N GLU A 484 -16.53 -24.06 -14.45
CA GLU A 484 -17.20 -24.50 -13.22
C GLU A 484 -18.16 -23.45 -12.67
N LYS A 485 -17.82 -22.16 -12.75
CA LYS A 485 -18.76 -21.09 -12.36
C LYS A 485 -20.00 -21.03 -13.25
N SER A 486 -19.83 -21.20 -14.57
CA SER A 486 -20.96 -21.26 -15.50
C SER A 486 -21.89 -22.44 -15.17
N ASP A 487 -21.32 -23.61 -14.93
CA ASP A 487 -22.08 -24.83 -14.60
C ASP A 487 -22.77 -24.68 -13.22
N GLN A 488 -22.11 -24.07 -12.24
CA GLN A 488 -22.67 -23.78 -10.92
C GLN A 488 -23.83 -22.77 -10.99
N GLU A 489 -23.71 -21.72 -11.80
CA GLU A 489 -24.77 -20.74 -12.03
C GLU A 489 -25.98 -21.35 -12.74
N GLU A 490 -25.76 -22.29 -13.66
CA GLU A 490 -26.83 -23.03 -14.31
C GLU A 490 -27.55 -23.96 -13.33
N VAL A 491 -26.80 -24.64 -12.45
CA VAL A 491 -27.35 -25.48 -11.39
C VAL A 491 -28.15 -24.65 -10.37
N GLU A 492 -27.65 -23.48 -9.96
CA GLU A 492 -28.37 -22.56 -9.07
C GLU A 492 -29.65 -22.01 -9.75
N ARG A 493 -29.60 -21.68 -11.04
CA ARG A 493 -30.81 -21.33 -11.82
C ARG A 493 -31.82 -22.48 -11.84
N MET A 494 -31.38 -23.72 -12.10
CA MET A 494 -32.27 -24.88 -12.05
C MET A 494 -32.85 -25.14 -10.66
N LYS A 495 -32.08 -24.91 -9.58
CA LYS A 495 -32.58 -25.01 -8.21
C LYS A 495 -33.64 -23.96 -7.93
N LEU A 496 -33.42 -22.71 -8.33
CA LEU A 496 -34.40 -21.62 -8.18
C LEU A 496 -35.70 -21.93 -8.93
N VAL A 497 -35.61 -22.45 -10.16
CA VAL A 497 -36.78 -22.90 -10.92
C VAL A 497 -37.52 -24.02 -10.19
N LYS A 498 -36.81 -25.04 -9.70
CA LYS A 498 -37.42 -26.14 -8.93
C LYS A 498 -38.03 -25.67 -7.61
N MET A 499 -37.40 -24.73 -6.93
CA MET A 499 -37.88 -24.18 -5.66
C MET A 499 -39.14 -23.33 -5.86
N SER A 500 -39.19 -22.54 -6.94
CA SER A 500 -40.38 -21.83 -7.39
C SER A 500 -41.53 -22.80 -7.70
N GLN A 501 -41.27 -23.88 -8.44
CA GLN A 501 -42.27 -24.92 -8.70
C GLN A 501 -42.76 -25.63 -7.43
N ARG A 502 -41.87 -25.88 -6.45
CA ARG A 502 -42.23 -26.50 -5.17
C ARG A 502 -43.07 -25.58 -4.29
N CYS A 503 -42.75 -24.28 -4.29
CA CYS A 503 -43.53 -23.25 -3.61
C CYS A 503 -44.95 -23.16 -4.21
N MET A 504 -45.07 -23.17 -5.54
CA MET A 504 -46.37 -23.22 -6.21
C MET A 504 -47.18 -24.48 -5.85
N ARG A 505 -46.54 -25.63 -5.67
CA ARG A 505 -47.20 -26.87 -5.21
C ARG A 505 -47.63 -26.82 -3.73
N CYS A 506 -46.78 -26.32 -2.83
CA CYS A 506 -47.11 -26.23 -1.41
C CYS A 506 -48.25 -25.24 -1.15
N ASN A 507 -48.28 -24.12 -1.88
CA ASN A 507 -49.40 -23.17 -1.79
C ASN A 507 -50.73 -23.81 -2.22
N ARG A 508 -50.72 -24.72 -3.21
CA ARG A 508 -51.93 -25.48 -3.56
C ARG A 508 -52.38 -26.40 -2.42
N THR A 509 -51.48 -27.17 -1.83
CA THR A 509 -51.84 -28.16 -0.78
C THR A 509 -52.26 -27.54 0.55
N VAL A 510 -51.68 -26.38 0.92
CA VAL A 510 -52.10 -25.65 2.13
C VAL A 510 -53.49 -25.07 1.92
N ASN A 511 -53.77 -24.48 0.76
CA ASN A 511 -55.11 -24.00 0.43
C ASN A 511 -56.15 -25.15 0.44
N ASP A 512 -55.79 -26.33 -0.02
CA ASP A 512 -56.68 -27.50 0.02
C ASP A 512 -56.91 -28.03 1.46
N SER A 513 -55.89 -28.00 2.33
CA SER A 513 -56.02 -28.45 3.72
C SER A 513 -56.80 -27.48 4.61
N THR A 514 -56.65 -26.17 4.40
CA THR A 514 -57.44 -25.16 5.10
C THR A 514 -58.90 -25.21 4.63
N ARG A 515 -59.15 -25.54 3.36
CA ARG A 515 -60.51 -25.81 2.84
C ARG A 515 -61.17 -27.00 3.53
N MET A 516 -60.44 -28.09 3.78
CA MET A 516 -60.99 -29.28 4.46
C MET A 516 -61.35 -29.04 5.92
N ARG A 517 -60.57 -28.26 6.70
CA ARG A 517 -60.89 -27.99 8.11
C ARG A 517 -62.12 -27.11 8.32
N HIS A 518 -62.44 -26.23 7.36
CA HIS A 518 -63.67 -25.44 7.41
C HIS A 518 -64.94 -26.24 7.13
N TYR A 519 -64.83 -27.46 6.59
CA TYR A 519 -65.94 -28.37 6.32
C TYR A 519 -66.21 -29.38 7.47
N GLU A 520 -65.42 -29.36 8.55
CA GLU A 520 -65.49 -30.28 9.70
C GLU A 520 -65.77 -29.58 11.06
N SER A 521 -65.88 -28.25 11.09
CA SER A 521 -66.47 -27.48 12.18
C SER A 521 -67.82 -26.94 11.74
#